data_AF-A0AAJ0UZH7-F1
#
_entry.id   AF-A0AAJ0UZH7-F1
#
_cell.length_a   1.000
_cell.length_b   1.000
_cell.length_c   1.000
_cell.angle_alpha   90.00
_cell.angle_beta   90.00
_cell.angle_gamma   90.00
#
_symmetry.space_group_name_H-M   'P 1'
#
loop_
_entity.id
_entity.type
_entity.pdbx_description
1 polymer ?
#
loop_
_entity_poly.entity_id
_entity_poly.type
_entity_poly.pdbx_seq_one_letter_code
_entity_poly.pdbx_strand_id
1 'polypeptide(L)'
;MTPTELLSYLVTSQLAARMRSGTWLTTSQVVGALRAWLACRHAECGWLDRIRIANASTTIAQGIYEIAAAYGDPDSGERIRIDADSPELLALRARCDALLQRIDGDPDVDAR
;
A
#
# COMPACT_ATOMS: atom_id res chain seq x y z
N MET A 1 -9.59 -14.06 5.47
CA MET A 1 -8.98 -12.99 4.65
C MET A 1 -8.50 -11.91 5.59
N THR A 2 -7.24 -11.45 5.51
CA THR A 2 -6.81 -10.31 6.33
C THR A 2 -6.72 -9.02 5.49
N PRO A 3 -7.16 -7.86 6.03
CA PRO A 3 -6.98 -6.55 5.39
C PRO A 3 -5.53 -6.29 4.97
N THR A 4 -4.58 -6.81 5.73
CA THR A 4 -3.13 -6.73 5.48
C THR A 4 -2.71 -7.38 4.17
N GLU A 5 -3.29 -8.52 3.79
CA GLU A 5 -2.94 -9.20 2.52
C GLU A 5 -3.42 -8.42 1.30
N LEU A 6 -4.63 -7.85 1.36
CA LEU A 6 -5.16 -6.97 0.31
C LEU A 6 -4.33 -5.70 0.20
N LEU A 7 -3.99 -5.07 1.33
CA LEU A 7 -3.14 -3.89 1.37
C LEU A 7 -1.77 -4.17 0.75
N SER A 8 -1.13 -5.27 1.15
CA SER A 8 0.17 -5.70 0.62
C SER A 8 0.11 -5.90 -0.90
N TYR A 9 -0.90 -6.61 -1.38
CA TYR A 9 -1.12 -6.81 -2.82
C TYR A 9 -1.25 -5.49 -3.60
N LEU A 10 -2.01 -4.53 -3.07
CA LEU A 10 -2.20 -3.24 -3.73
C LEU A 10 -0.92 -2.37 -3.68
N VAL A 11 -0.18 -2.40 -2.57
CA VAL A 11 1.13 -1.73 -2.47
C VAL A 11 2.10 -2.30 -3.51
N THR A 12 2.19 -3.63 -3.63
CA THR A 12 3.03 -4.28 -4.64
C THR A 12 2.58 -3.92 -6.05
N SER A 13 1.26 -3.86 -6.31
CA SER A 13 0.72 -3.49 -7.62
C SER A 13 1.05 -2.04 -7.99
N GLN A 14 0.98 -1.11 -7.03
CA GLN A 14 1.38 0.30 -7.20
C GLN A 14 2.87 0.44 -7.53
N LEU A 15 3.73 -0.22 -6.76
CA LEU A 15 5.18 -0.22 -6.99
C LEU A 15 5.52 -0.84 -8.35
N ALA A 16 4.89 -1.96 -8.70
CA ALA A 16 5.10 -2.63 -9.98
C ALA A 16 4.64 -1.77 -11.17
N ALA A 17 3.59 -0.96 -11.01
CA ALA A 17 3.20 0.01 -12.03
C ALA A 17 4.25 1.11 -12.17
N ARG A 18 4.64 1.73 -11.05
CA ARG A 18 5.65 2.80 -11.04
C ARG A 18 6.98 2.36 -11.64
N MET A 19 7.46 1.16 -11.33
CA MET A 19 8.71 0.62 -11.87
C MET A 19 8.63 0.27 -13.37
N ARG A 20 7.47 -0.21 -13.86
CA ARG A 20 7.34 -0.67 -15.25
C ARG A 20 6.95 0.43 -16.23
N SER A 21 6.05 1.32 -15.84
CA SER A 21 5.51 2.35 -16.74
C SER A 21 5.91 3.76 -16.34
N GLY A 22 6.62 3.94 -15.23
CA GLY A 22 6.92 5.27 -14.69
C GLY A 22 5.69 5.97 -14.11
N THR A 23 4.53 5.33 -14.01
CA THR A 23 3.29 5.96 -13.52
C THR A 23 2.68 5.15 -12.40
N TRP A 24 2.10 5.82 -11.41
CA TRP A 24 1.25 5.17 -10.40
C TRP A 24 -0.06 4.66 -11.03
N LEU A 25 -0.71 3.70 -10.38
CA LEU A 25 -2.04 3.26 -10.79
C LEU A 25 -3.04 4.41 -10.61
N THR A 26 -3.87 4.63 -11.62
CA THR A 26 -5.04 5.51 -11.52
C THR A 26 -6.06 4.94 -10.54
N THR A 27 -6.97 5.76 -10.02
CA THR A 27 -8.05 5.33 -9.13
C THR A 27 -8.84 4.15 -9.71
N SER A 28 -9.18 4.20 -11.00
CA SER A 28 -9.90 3.12 -11.68
C SER A 28 -9.10 1.81 -11.72
N GLN A 29 -7.79 1.89 -11.93
CA GLN A 29 -6.92 0.70 -11.90
C GLN A 29 -6.75 0.14 -10.49
N VAL A 30 -6.67 0.99 -9.45
CA VAL A 30 -6.64 0.54 -8.05
C VAL A 30 -7.95 -0.17 -7.69
N VAL A 31 -9.09 0.42 -8.03
CA VAL A 31 -10.41 -0.20 -7.81
C VAL A 31 -10.53 -1.51 -8.59
N GLY A 32 -10.03 -1.56 -9.83
CA GLY A 32 -9.99 -2.76 -10.64
C GLY A 32 -9.15 -3.89 -10.01
N ALA A 33 -7.92 -3.57 -9.58
CA ALA A 33 -7.03 -4.51 -8.91
C ALA A 33 -7.63 -5.03 -7.59
N LEU A 34 -8.24 -4.14 -6.79
CA LEU A 34 -8.93 -4.50 -5.56
C LEU A 34 -10.07 -5.48 -5.84
N ARG A 35 -10.94 -5.18 -6.82
CA ARG A 35 -12.07 -6.04 -7.17
C ARG A 35 -11.62 -7.39 -7.71
N ALA A 36 -10.58 -7.41 -8.56
CA ALA A 36 -10.01 -8.64 -9.09
C ALA A 36 -9.48 -9.53 -7.96
N TRP A 37 -8.75 -8.95 -7.00
CA TRP A 37 -8.22 -9.70 -5.87
C TRP A 37 -9.33 -10.28 -4.98
N LEU A 38 -10.37 -9.50 -4.65
CA LEU A 38 -11.51 -9.98 -3.88
C LEU A 38 -12.25 -11.11 -4.59
N ALA A 39 -12.46 -10.99 -5.91
CA ALA A 39 -13.09 -12.01 -6.72
C ALA A 39 -12.26 -13.31 -6.73
N CYS A 40 -10.95 -13.22 -6.94
CA CYS A 40 -10.06 -14.40 -6.91
C CYS A 40 -10.08 -15.11 -5.56
N ARG A 41 -10.17 -14.35 -4.45
CA ARG A 41 -10.10 -14.90 -3.09
C ARG A 41 -11.45 -15.19 -2.45
N HIS A 42 -12.55 -15.02 -3.20
CA HIS A 42 -13.92 -15.28 -2.75
C HIS A 42 -14.25 -14.58 -1.44
N ALA A 43 -13.85 -13.32 -1.32
CA ALA A 43 -13.85 -12.63 -0.05
C ALA A 43 -14.53 -11.26 -0.12
N GLU A 44 -15.14 -10.89 1.00
CA GLU A 44 -15.92 -9.67 1.14
C GLU A 44 -15.21 -8.66 2.03
N CYS A 45 -15.19 -7.41 1.58
CA CYS A 45 -14.61 -6.29 2.31
C CYS A 45 -15.64 -5.16 2.31
N GLY A 46 -15.86 -4.47 3.42
CA GLY A 46 -16.80 -3.35 3.50
C GLY A 46 -16.43 -2.24 2.52
N TRP A 47 -17.42 -1.52 1.96
CA TRP A 47 -17.13 -0.47 0.98
C TRP A 47 -16.22 0.64 1.55
N LEU A 48 -16.36 0.95 2.85
CA LEU A 48 -15.52 1.91 3.57
C LEU A 48 -14.08 1.40 3.71
N ASP A 49 -13.91 0.14 4.11
CA ASP A 49 -12.59 -0.50 4.22
C ASP A 49 -11.88 -0.54 2.87
N ARG A 50 -12.61 -0.81 1.78
CA ARG A 50 -12.04 -0.79 0.43
C ARG A 50 -11.46 0.59 0.10
N ILE A 51 -12.15 1.68 0.47
CA ILE A 51 -11.65 3.05 0.26
C ILE A 51 -10.42 3.31 1.12
N ARG A 52 -10.45 2.94 2.41
CA ARG A 52 -9.33 3.13 3.34
C ARG A 52 -8.09 2.36 2.88
N ILE A 53 -8.25 1.10 2.51
CA ILE A 53 -7.18 0.22 2.05
C ILE A 53 -6.60 0.75 0.72
N ALA A 54 -7.42 1.17 -0.24
CA ALA A 54 -6.94 1.74 -1.50
C ALA A 54 -6.15 3.05 -1.30
N ASN A 55 -6.59 3.90 -0.37
CA ASN A 55 -5.88 5.13 -0.05
C ASN A 55 -4.55 4.84 0.68
N ALA A 56 -4.59 3.93 1.67
CA ALA A 56 -3.41 3.49 2.40
C ALA A 56 -2.38 2.85 1.46
N SER A 57 -2.80 2.00 0.51
CA SER A 57 -1.87 1.35 -0.42
C SER A 57 -1.10 2.36 -1.27
N THR A 58 -1.78 3.43 -1.72
CA THR A 58 -1.15 4.47 -2.53
C THR A 58 -0.13 5.25 -1.70
N THR A 59 -0.53 5.63 -0.48
CA THR A 59 0.32 6.38 0.45
C THR A 59 1.58 5.60 0.84
N ILE A 60 1.43 4.30 1.16
CA ILE A 60 2.53 3.43 1.55
C ILE A 60 3.48 3.20 0.37
N ALA A 61 2.94 2.89 -0.82
CA ALA A 61 3.76 2.66 -2.01
C ALA A 61 4.59 3.90 -2.39
N GLN A 62 4.02 5.10 -2.29
CA GLN A 62 4.74 6.35 -2.53
C GLN A 62 5.87 6.55 -1.52
N GLY A 63 5.61 6.37 -0.22
CA GLY A 63 6.64 6.49 0.81
C GLY A 63 7.79 5.48 0.63
N ILE A 64 7.48 4.22 0.27
CA ILE A 64 8.51 3.21 -0.05
C ILE A 64 9.36 3.67 -1.24
N TYR A 65 8.72 4.15 -2.31
CA TYR A 65 9.43 4.57 -3.53
C TYR A 65 10.28 5.82 -3.31
N GLU A 66 9.78 6.81 -2.57
CA GLU A 66 10.53 8.03 -2.21
C GLU A 66 11.80 7.69 -1.44
N ILE A 67 11.70 6.81 -0.44
CA ILE A 67 12.86 6.33 0.30
C ILE A 67 13.81 5.59 -0.64
N ALA A 68 13.32 4.63 -1.43
CA ALA A 68 14.16 3.89 -2.37
C ALA A 68 14.89 4.80 -3.37
N ALA A 69 14.22 5.86 -3.86
CA ALA A 69 14.80 6.85 -4.77
C ALA A 69 15.78 7.81 -4.08
N ALA A 70 15.63 8.07 -2.79
CA ALA A 70 16.57 8.91 -2.02
C ALA A 70 17.89 8.18 -1.72
N TYR A 71 17.85 6.87 -1.54
CA TYR A 71 19.03 6.05 -1.24
C TYR A 71 19.65 5.36 -2.47
N GLY A 72 18.99 5.45 -3.62
CA GLY A 72 19.33 4.71 -4.82
C GLY A 72 19.44 5.55 -6.05
N ASP A 73 20.40 5.24 -6.90
CA ASP A 73 20.22 5.48 -8.33
C ASP A 73 19.18 4.47 -8.85
N PRO A 74 17.98 4.91 -9.27
CA PRO A 74 16.94 4.01 -9.77
C PRO A 74 17.36 3.25 -11.03
N ASP A 75 18.42 3.69 -11.73
CA ASP A 75 18.99 3.06 -12.93
C ASP A 75 20.17 2.12 -12.64
N SER A 76 20.77 2.15 -11.43
CA SER A 76 22.00 1.37 -11.17
C SER A 76 21.76 -0.13 -11.01
N GLY A 77 20.51 -0.55 -10.76
CA GLY A 77 20.17 -1.94 -10.43
C GLY A 77 20.80 -2.43 -9.12
N GLU A 78 21.46 -1.55 -8.36
CA GLU A 78 22.13 -1.89 -7.12
C GLU A 78 21.10 -2.09 -6.01
N ARG A 79 21.15 -3.23 -5.33
CA ARG A 79 20.26 -3.51 -4.19
C ARG A 79 20.71 -2.66 -3.01
N ILE A 80 20.13 -1.47 -2.89
CA ILE A 80 20.39 -0.57 -1.77
C ILE A 80 19.93 -1.27 -0.49
N ARG A 81 20.89 -1.52 0.39
CA ARG A 81 20.62 -2.00 1.75
C ARG A 81 20.33 -0.79 2.61
N ILE A 82 19.05 -0.51 2.81
CA ILE A 82 18.63 0.49 3.79
C ILE A 82 18.71 -0.16 5.17
N ASP A 83 19.39 0.51 6.10
CA ASP A 83 19.44 0.05 7.49
C ASP A 83 18.03 0.09 8.11
N ALA A 84 17.67 -0.98 8.82
CA ALA A 84 16.34 -1.11 9.40
C ALA A 84 16.07 -0.03 10.47
N ASP A 85 17.14 0.48 11.07
CA ASP A 85 17.10 1.53 12.10
C ASP A 85 17.26 2.95 11.51
N SER A 86 17.26 3.11 10.17
CA SER A 86 17.32 4.42 9.53
C SER A 86 16.08 5.26 9.88
N PRO A 87 16.23 6.58 10.14
CA PRO A 87 15.12 7.44 10.56
C PRO A 87 14.00 7.50 9.50
N GLU A 88 14.33 7.37 8.23
CA GLU A 88 13.41 7.38 7.10
C GLU A 88 12.57 6.10 7.06
N LEU A 89 13.19 4.93 7.25
CA LEU A 89 12.48 3.65 7.28
C LEU A 89 11.63 3.51 8.54
N LEU A 90 12.10 4.03 9.68
CA LEU A 90 11.32 4.14 10.91
C LEU A 90 10.11 5.08 10.74
N ALA A 91 10.29 6.23 10.09
CA ALA A 91 9.19 7.16 9.80
C ALA A 91 8.14 6.54 8.87
N LEU A 92 8.59 5.82 7.84
CA LEU A 92 7.69 5.06 6.97
C LEU A 92 6.93 3.98 7.76
N ARG A 93 7.63 3.23 8.62
CA ARG A 93 7.01 2.20 9.44
C ARG A 93 5.95 2.77 10.37
N ALA A 94 6.25 3.86 11.07
CA ALA A 94 5.29 4.55 11.93
C ALA A 94 4.06 5.03 11.14
N ARG A 95 4.26 5.52 9.90
CA ARG A 95 3.15 5.93 9.01
C ARG A 95 2.31 4.74 8.56
N CYS A 96 2.94 3.61 8.21
CA CYS A 96 2.25 2.37 7.88
C CYS A 96 1.43 1.85 9.06
N ASP A 97 2.02 1.82 10.26
CA ASP A 97 1.36 1.36 11.48
C ASP A 97 0.16 2.25 11.83
N ALA A 98 0.30 3.57 11.73
CA ALA A 98 -0.82 4.50 11.94
C ALA A 98 -1.95 4.31 10.90
N LEU A 99 -1.62 4.00 9.65
CA LEU A 99 -2.62 3.71 8.61
C LEU A 99 -3.32 2.38 8.86
N LEU A 100 -2.58 1.36 9.27
CA LEU A 100 -3.13 0.04 9.61
C LEU A 100 -4.05 0.12 10.82
N GLN A 101 -3.64 0.81 11.89
CA GLN A 101 -4.49 1.05 13.06
C GLN A 101 -5.79 1.77 12.71
N ARG A 102 -5.80 2.67 11.71
CA ARG A 102 -7.03 3.31 11.22
C ARG A 102 -7.91 2.40 10.40
N ILE A 103 -7.35 1.37 9.77
CA ILE A 103 -8.10 0.35 9.05
C ILE A 103 -8.71 -0.65 10.05
N ASP A 104 -7.94 -1.06 11.06
CA ASP A 104 -8.37 -2.05 12.06
C ASP A 104 -9.25 -1.46 13.18
N GLY A 105 -9.11 -0.15 13.44
CA GLY A 105 -9.70 0.55 14.58
C GLY A 105 -11.07 1.19 14.37
N ASP A 106 -11.79 0.88 13.29
CA ASP A 106 -13.18 1.32 13.09
C ASP A 106 -14.15 0.15 13.25
N PRO A 107 -14.47 -0.27 14.50
CA PRO A 107 -15.59 -1.14 14.73
C PRO A 107 -16.87 -0.31 14.59
N ASP A 108 -17.57 -0.51 13.48
CA ASP A 108 -19.03 -0.47 13.40
C ASP A 108 -19.71 0.70 14.13
N VAL A 109 -19.53 1.93 13.62
CA VAL A 109 -20.44 3.04 13.92
C VAL A 109 -21.58 3.02 12.90
N ASP A 110 -22.36 1.94 12.85
CA ASP A 110 -23.67 1.89 12.18
C ASP A 110 -24.50 0.70 12.71
N ALA A 111 -24.62 0.60 14.04
CA ALA A 111 -25.66 -0.17 14.71
C ALA A 111 -26.48 0.76 15.61
N ARG A 112 -27.38 1.54 15.01
CA ARG A 112 -28.48 2.17 15.76
C ARG A 112 -29.74 2.36 14.93
#